data_AF-A0AA42GPH0-F1
#
_entry.id   AF-A0AA42GPH0-F1
#
_cell.length_a   1.000
_cell.length_b   1.000
_cell.length_c   1.000
_cell.angle_alpha   90.00
_cell.angle_beta   90.00
_cell.angle_gamma   90.00
#
_symmetry.space_group_name_H-M   'P 1'
#
loop_
_entity.id
_entity.type
_entity.pdbx_description
1 polymer ?
#
loop_
_entity_poly.entity_id
_entity_poly.type
_entity_poly.pdbx_seq_one_letter_code
_entity_poly.pdbx_strand_id
1 'polypeptide(L)' 'MPDVRIELRESKGRTLWLVCLGRRTLTFHEELAARTFAAQLHQRFSWLRQQARDDNGKEG' A
#
# COMPACT_ATOMS: atom_id res chain seq x y z
N MET A 1 -2.24 -3.35 11.98
CA MET A 1 -2.84 -3.33 10.62
C MET A 1 -1.78 -2.85 9.65
N PRO A 2 -1.70 -3.35 8.41
CA PRO A 2 -0.65 -2.93 7.51
C PRO A 2 -0.99 -1.55 6.92
N ASP A 3 -0.38 -0.51 7.47
CA ASP A 3 -0.40 0.82 6.87
C ASP A 3 0.51 0.83 5.64
N VAL A 4 -0.02 1.37 4.54
CA VAL A 4 0.76 1.60 3.33
C VAL A 4 1.68 2.79 3.61
N ARG A 5 2.99 2.59 3.50
CA ARG A 5 4.00 3.63 3.69
C ARG A 5 4.81 3.79 2.42
N ILE A 6 5.16 5.02 2.11
CA ILE A 6 6.10 5.33 1.01
C ILE A 6 7.41 5.76 1.66
N GLU A 7 8.49 5.10 1.28
CA GLU A 7 9.84 5.40 1.74
C GLU A 7 10.71 5.77 0.54
N LEU A 8 11.54 6.80 0.71
CA LEU A 8 12.56 7.16 -0.25
C LEU A 8 13.87 6.50 0.14
N ARG A 9 14.52 5.83 -0.82
CA ARG A 9 15.82 5.21 -0.58
C ARG A 9 16.77 5.48 -1.73
N GLU A 10 17.96 5.94 -1.40
CA GLU A 10 19.03 6.04 -2.38
C GLU A 10 19.83 4.75 -2.41
N SER A 11 20.06 4.20 -3.60
CA SER A 11 20.85 3.00 -3.81
C SER A 11 21.79 3.20 -4.99
N LYS A 12 23.10 3.09 -4.75
CA LYS A 12 24.14 3.22 -5.78
C LYS A 12 24.01 4.50 -6.62
N GLY A 13 23.63 5.61 -5.99
CA GLY A 13 23.43 6.92 -6.66
C GLY A 13 22.13 7.05 -7.44
N ARG A 14 21.17 6.13 -7.26
CA ARG A 14 19.83 6.21 -7.85
C ARG A 14 18.78 6.31 -6.75
N THR A 15 17.84 7.22 -6.94
CA THR A 15 16.67 7.38 -6.09
C THR A 15 15.66 6.27 -6.39
N LEU A 16 15.26 5.53 -5.36
CA LEU A 16 14.26 4.48 -5.42
C LEU A 16 13.13 4.81 -4.44
N TRP A 17 11.91 4.53 -4.88
CA TRP A 17 10.70 4.73 -4.11
C TRP A 17 10.16 3.38 -3.66
N LEU A 18 10.03 3.17 -2.36
CA LEU A 18 9.58 1.92 -1.79
C LEU A 18 8.16 2.10 -1.26
N VAL A 19 7.27 1.20 -1.64
CA VAL A 19 5.94 1.09 -1.05
C VAL A 19 5.93 -0.11 -0.12
N CYS A 20 5.84 0.16 1.18
CA CYS A 20 5.83 -0.82 2.26
C CYS A 20 4.39 -1.09 2.71
N LEU A 21 4.03 -2.37 2.83
CA LEU A 21 2.77 -2.86 3.35
C LEU A 21 3.04 -4.02 4.32
N GLY A 22 3.19 -3.71 5.60
CA GLY A 22 3.54 -4.70 6.63
C GLY A 22 4.90 -5.35 6.33
N ARG A 23 4.90 -6.64 5.97
CA ARG A 23 6.12 -7.40 5.62
C ARG A 23 6.47 -7.36 4.12
N ARG A 24 5.62 -6.73 3.31
CA ARG A 24 5.77 -6.69 1.85
C ARG A 24 6.30 -5.33 1.44
N THR A 25 7.27 -5.31 0.54
CA THR A 25 7.86 -4.08 0.02
C THR A 25 7.97 -4.18 -1.49
N LEU A 26 7.54 -3.14 -2.18
CA LEU A 26 7.67 -2.99 -3.62
C LEU A 26 8.54 -1.78 -3.92
N THR A 27 9.38 -1.88 -4.96
CA THR A 27 10.35 -0.83 -5.32
C THR A 27 9.96 -0.25 -6.67
N PHE A 28 10.03 1.07 -6.79
CA PHE A 28 9.72 1.83 -7.98
C PHE A 28 10.87 2.79 -8.29
N HIS A 29 11.11 3.04 -9.58
CA HIS A 29 12.07 4.05 -10.01
C HIS A 29 11.43 5.43 -10.10
N GLU A 30 10.14 5.50 -10.43
CA GLU A 30 9.39 6.74 -10.54
C GLU A 30 8.52 7.00 -9.29
N GLU A 31 8.58 8.23 -8.79
CA GLU A 31 7.78 8.69 -7.66
C GLU A 31 6.29 8.55 -7.94
N LEU A 32 5.85 9.02 -9.11
CA LEU A 32 4.45 9.03 -9.49
C LEU A 32 3.86 7.62 -9.53
N ALA A 33 4.63 6.64 -10.00
CA ALA A 33 4.23 5.24 -10.02
C ALA A 33 4.06 4.68 -8.59
N ALA A 34 5.01 4.95 -7.69
CA ALA A 34 4.93 4.55 -6.29
C ALA A 34 3.71 5.17 -5.59
N ARG A 35 3.49 6.47 -5.79
CA ARG A 35 2.36 7.21 -5.19
C ARG A 35 1.02 6.72 -5.72
N THR A 36 0.90 6.50 -7.03
CA THR A 36 -0.33 5.98 -7.65
C THR A 36 -0.64 4.58 -7.13
N PHE A 37 0.37 3.71 -7.08
CA PHE A 37 0.21 2.36 -6.55
C PHE A 37 -0.22 2.38 -5.08
N ALA A 38 0.41 3.21 -4.25
CA ALA A 38 0.06 3.35 -2.84
C ALA A 38 -1.39 3.83 -2.65
N ALA A 39 -1.85 4.80 -3.45
CA ALA A 39 -3.23 5.28 -3.42
C ALA A 39 -4.24 4.18 -3.81
N GLN A 40 -3.97 3.48 -4.91
CA GLN A 40 -4.80 2.34 -5.36
C GLN A 40 -4.84 1.22 -4.30
N LEU A 41 -3.70 0.92 -3.69
CA LEU A 41 -3.60 -0.10 -2.64
C LEU A 41 -4.40 0.30 -1.40
N HIS A 42 -4.34 1.58 -1.01
CA HIS A 42 -5.13 2.12 0.09
C HIS A 42 -6.63 2.00 -0.17
N GLN A 43 -7.10 2.37 -1.37
CA GLN A 43 -8.50 2.21 -1.77
C GLN A 43 -8.94 0.74 -1.72
N ARG A 44 -8.13 -0.17 -2.25
CA ARG A 44 -8.45 -1.61 -2.26
C ARG A 44 -8.49 -2.20 -0.85
N PHE A 45 -7.57 -1.80 0.03
CA PHE A 45 -7.58 -2.21 1.44
C PHE A 45 -8.77 -1.66 2.22
N SER A 46 -9.20 -0.43 1.92
CA SER A 46 -10.39 0.16 2.53
C SER A 46 -11.65 -0.63 2.13
N TRP A 47 -11.77 -0.96 0.83
CA TRP A 47 -12.88 -1.76 0.32
C TRP A 47 -12.93 -3.19 0.91
N LEU A 48 -11.80 -3.91 0.93
CA LEU A 48 -11.73 -5.25 1.55
C LEU A 48 -12.10 -5.22 3.04
N ARG A 49 -11.72 -4.15 3.74
CA ARG A 49 -12.04 -3.98 5.16
C ARG A 49 -13.53 -3.70 5.39
N GLN A 50 -14.14 -2.92 4.50
CA GLN A 50 -15.59 -2.68 4.52
C GLN A 50 -16.33 -3.99 4.28
N GLN A 51 -15.93 -4.76 3.26
CA GLN A 51 -16.54 -6.06 2.95
C GLN A 51 -16.41 -7.06 4.11
N ALA A 52 -15.26 -7.14 4.77
CA ALA A 52 -15.07 -8.01 5.93
C ALA A 52 -15.92 -7.60 7.15
N ARG A 53 -16.28 -6.31 7.28
CA ARG A 53 -17.19 -5.84 8.32
C ARG A 53 -18.65 -6.13 7.98
N ASP A 54 -19.02 -5.99 6.71
CA ASP A 54 -20.39 -6.19 6.24
C ASP A 54 -20.76 -7.69 6.22
N ASP A 55 -19.80 -8.58 5.95
CA ASP A 55 -19.97 -10.05 6.01
C ASP A 55 -20.19 -10.55 7.45
N ASN A 56 -19.52 -9.94 8.43
CA ASN A 56 -19.69 -10.24 9.87
C ASN A 56 -20.98 -9.62 10.48
N GLY A 57 -21.78 -8.91 9.69
CA GLY A 57 -23.06 -8.31 10.12
C GLY A 57 -24.30 -9.13 9.76
N LYS A 58 -24.14 -10.32 9.15
CA LYS A 58 -25.22 -11.21 8.72
C LYS A 58 -25.32 -12.50 9.56
N GLU A 59 -25.00 -12.44 10.84
CA GLU A 59 -25.48 -13.42 11.82
C GLU A 59 -25.91 -12.65 13.07
N GLY A 60 -27.22 -12.46 13.21
CA GLY A 60 -27.86 -11.73 14.30
C GLY A 60 -29.37 -11.67 14.09
#